data_AF-A0A7Y4XXL8-F1
#
_entry.id   AF-A0A7Y4XXL8-F1
#
_cell.length_a   1.000
_cell.length_b   1.000
_cell.length_c   1.000
_cell.angle_alpha   90.00
_cell.angle_beta   90.00
_cell.angle_gamma   90.00
#
_symmetry.space_group_name_H-M   'P 1'
#
loop_
_entity.id
_entity.type
_entity.pdbx_description
1 polymer ?
#
loop_
_entity_poly.entity_id
_entity_poly.type
_entity_poly.pdbx_seq_one_letter_code
_entity_poly.pdbx_strand_id
1 'polypeptide(L)'
;MRRLNLNYVTLFTAFTATFLSGYFIRDLGIGQQSADPAKSGQFYTLAANGSHSSQPKIPNIAKYNKIVQLTQSSLAHNTPNPRNSSAQPVNEIGDNRSVSELLAAMEAHVAQDQTYEELRDGDEFHLLLSRLESDPATRIQVSEQLMRSIGTPLSQIFGQALAMSGGAIATPEIKAVAAQLLRDGSVEQRLNVLQMLGQVNYDAQIHTMALDVLRKDSLENPRLAVAAMSTLNRQDLATQVEYQEVVSSVLPFIHSPDPQVRQSSLQVLSQWAGRDQAALQTFIEATHDADPEVRSLAITTLGQGGFAYSSVRDTLLSTLQNPNEDPSVIAATQQALKEFPLDEQALSIYQANTNVTE
;
A
#
# COMPACT_ATOMS: atom_id res chain seq x y z
N MET A 1 -29.45 -25.62 -10.53
CA MET A 1 -29.10 -24.25 -10.97
C MET A 1 -28.92 -23.37 -9.74
N ARG A 2 -27.68 -23.19 -9.28
CA ARG A 2 -27.28 -22.20 -8.26
C ARG A 2 -26.06 -21.48 -8.83
N ARG A 3 -26.17 -20.17 -9.03
CA ARG A 3 -25.06 -19.31 -9.49
C ARG A 3 -24.21 -18.97 -8.26
N LEU A 4 -22.93 -19.34 -8.29
CA LEU A 4 -21.92 -18.90 -7.33
C LEU A 4 -21.49 -17.46 -7.65
N ASN A 5 -21.26 -16.68 -6.59
CA ASN A 5 -20.78 -15.30 -6.59
C ASN A 5 -19.41 -15.18 -7.29
N LEU A 6 -19.31 -14.24 -8.23
CA LEU A 6 -18.16 -13.99 -9.10
C LEU A 6 -17.60 -12.57 -8.87
N ASN A 7 -17.42 -12.15 -7.61
CA ASN A 7 -17.04 -10.76 -7.28
C ASN A 7 -15.67 -10.58 -6.59
N TYR A 8 -14.82 -11.62 -6.51
CA TYR A 8 -13.48 -11.48 -5.90
C TYR A 8 -12.31 -11.41 -6.89
N VAL A 9 -12.52 -11.71 -8.18
CA VAL A 9 -11.42 -11.85 -9.16
C VAL A 9 -11.11 -10.53 -9.90
N THR A 10 -12.04 -9.57 -9.94
CA THR A 10 -11.89 -8.38 -10.80
C THR A 10 -11.10 -7.23 -10.15
N LEU A 11 -10.92 -7.21 -8.82
CA LEU A 11 -10.10 -6.18 -8.15
C LEU A 11 -8.59 -6.49 -8.16
N PHE A 12 -8.19 -7.73 -8.47
CA PHE A 12 -6.79 -8.15 -8.40
C PHE A 12 -5.97 -7.83 -9.66
N THR A 13 -6.63 -7.67 -10.81
CA THR A 13 -5.96 -7.43 -12.10
C THR A 13 -5.54 -5.97 -12.34
N ALA A 14 -6.06 -5.02 -11.56
CA ALA A 14 -5.72 -3.60 -11.70
C ALA A 14 -4.44 -3.19 -10.93
N PHE A 15 -3.92 -4.04 -10.04
CA PHE A 15 -2.82 -3.66 -9.13
C PHE A 15 -1.43 -3.91 -9.72
N THR A 16 -1.28 -4.77 -10.74
CA THR A 16 0.02 -5.10 -11.33
C THR A 16 0.54 -4.09 -12.35
N ALA A 17 -0.30 -3.19 -12.87
CA ALA A 17 0.08 -2.28 -13.96
C ALA A 17 0.70 -0.95 -13.49
N THR A 18 0.55 -0.56 -12.21
CA THR A 18 1.00 0.76 -11.73
C THR A 18 2.40 0.72 -11.08
N PHE A 19 2.89 -0.46 -10.69
CA PHE A 19 4.19 -0.59 -10.01
C PHE A 19 5.40 -0.74 -10.94
N LEU A 20 5.20 -0.98 -12.24
CA LEU A 20 6.29 -1.23 -13.20
C LEU A 20 6.84 0.04 -13.89
N SER A 21 6.26 1.23 -13.68
CA SER A 21 6.75 2.46 -14.32
C SER A 21 7.69 3.32 -13.46
N GLY A 22 8.00 2.89 -12.23
CA GLY A 22 8.80 3.68 -11.29
C GLY A 22 10.32 3.49 -11.36
N TYR A 23 10.82 2.46 -12.06
CA TYR A 23 12.24 2.05 -11.97
C TYR A 23 13.13 2.45 -13.15
N PHE A 24 12.61 3.23 -14.11
CA PHE A 24 13.42 3.80 -15.20
C PHE A 24 13.27 5.32 -15.17
N ILE A 25 14.13 6.03 -14.43
CA ILE A 25 14.91 7.23 -14.80
C ILE A 25 15.62 7.69 -13.51
N ARG A 26 16.93 7.42 -13.39
CA ARG A 26 17.95 8.37 -12.89
C ARG A 26 19.29 7.65 -12.75
N ASP A 27 19.97 7.54 -13.88
CA ASP A 27 21.43 7.41 -13.89
C ASP A 27 21.96 8.36 -14.98
N LEU A 28 22.22 9.60 -14.57
CA LEU A 28 23.10 10.55 -15.24
C LEU A 28 23.75 11.37 -14.13
N GLY A 29 24.87 10.86 -13.63
CA GLY A 29 25.69 11.55 -12.65
C GLY A 29 26.36 12.80 -13.21
N ILE A 30 26.49 13.82 -12.37
CA ILE A 30 27.68 14.69 -12.31
C ILE A 30 27.91 15.01 -10.83
N GLY A 31 29.07 14.60 -10.31
CA GLY A 31 29.56 15.04 -9.02
C GLY A 31 30.12 16.46 -9.08
N GLN A 32 30.19 17.13 -7.92
CA GLN A 32 31.34 17.91 -7.43
C GLN A 32 30.92 18.79 -6.23
N GLN A 33 31.67 18.59 -5.15
CA GLN A 33 32.25 19.56 -4.21
C GLN A 33 31.52 20.87 -3.83
N SER A 34 31.54 21.07 -2.51
CA SER A 34 31.43 22.31 -1.74
C SER A 34 32.24 23.50 -2.29
N ALA A 35 31.61 24.69 -2.39
CA ALA A 35 32.14 25.97 -1.87
C ALA A 35 31.19 27.17 -2.14
N ASP A 36 30.89 27.88 -1.03
CA ASP A 36 30.70 29.34 -0.84
C ASP A 36 29.62 30.15 -1.61
N PRO A 37 28.71 30.88 -0.93
CA PRO A 37 27.67 31.70 -1.54
C PRO A 37 28.05 33.19 -1.56
N ALA A 38 28.67 33.68 -2.63
CA ALA A 38 28.73 35.12 -2.91
C ALA A 38 29.11 35.38 -4.37
N LYS A 39 28.12 35.73 -5.20
CA LYS A 39 28.17 36.74 -6.29
C LYS A 39 26.97 36.55 -7.23
N SER A 40 25.94 37.35 -6.99
CA SER A 40 24.87 37.63 -7.93
C SER A 40 25.36 38.59 -9.02
N GLY A 41 25.06 38.26 -10.28
CA GLY A 41 25.00 39.21 -11.39
C GLY A 41 26.07 39.00 -12.45
N GLN A 42 25.67 38.42 -13.59
CA GLN A 42 25.85 39.04 -14.91
C GLN A 42 25.19 38.19 -16.01
N PHE A 43 24.41 38.88 -16.83
CA PHE A 43 23.85 38.39 -18.08
C PHE A 43 24.96 38.15 -19.11
N TYR A 44 24.92 37.01 -19.81
CA TYR A 44 25.43 36.91 -21.18
C TYR A 44 24.54 35.98 -22.01
N THR A 45 23.90 36.57 -23.00
CA THR A 45 23.32 35.93 -24.18
C THR A 45 24.45 35.55 -25.15
N LEU A 46 24.46 34.33 -25.68
CA LEU A 46 25.17 34.01 -26.93
C LEU A 46 24.45 32.91 -27.71
N ALA A 47 24.49 33.09 -29.03
CA ALA A 47 23.61 32.56 -30.04
C ALA A 47 24.04 31.20 -30.62
N ALA A 48 23.15 30.67 -31.46
CA ALA A 48 23.12 29.35 -32.07
C ALA A 48 24.21 29.05 -33.13
N ASN A 49 24.52 27.76 -33.27
CA ASN A 49 24.84 26.98 -34.50
C ASN A 49 25.25 25.57 -34.02
N GLY A 50 24.74 24.41 -34.46
CA GLY A 50 23.93 24.03 -35.61
C GLY A 50 24.59 22.81 -36.26
N SER A 51 24.16 21.58 -35.94
CA SER A 51 24.28 20.39 -36.81
C SER A 51 23.55 19.17 -36.21
N HIS A 52 23.04 18.33 -37.11
CA HIS A 52 21.93 17.39 -36.92
C HIS A 52 22.19 16.20 -36.00
N SER A 53 21.23 15.90 -35.13
CA SER A 53 20.91 14.53 -34.70
C SER A 53 19.39 14.36 -34.56
N SER A 54 18.93 13.24 -35.10
CA SER A 54 17.52 12.88 -35.29
C SER A 54 16.82 12.68 -33.94
N GLN A 55 15.89 13.57 -33.60
CA GLN A 55 15.01 13.39 -32.44
C GLN A 55 14.03 12.22 -32.67
N PRO A 56 13.86 11.30 -31.70
CA PRO A 56 12.74 10.37 -31.71
C PRO A 56 11.44 11.15 -31.50
N LYS A 57 10.40 10.83 -32.28
CA LYS A 57 9.05 11.41 -32.17
C LYS A 57 8.48 11.13 -30.78
N ILE A 58 8.47 12.12 -29.91
CA ILE A 58 7.75 12.10 -28.64
C ILE A 58 6.23 12.16 -28.94
N PRO A 59 5.41 11.24 -28.42
CA PRO A 59 3.96 11.32 -28.56
C PRO A 59 3.39 12.60 -27.94
N ASN A 60 2.45 13.20 -28.66
CA ASN A 60 1.81 14.48 -28.37
C ASN A 60 1.26 14.60 -26.92
N ILE A 61 1.90 15.46 -26.12
CA ILE A 61 1.59 15.76 -24.71
C ILE A 61 0.19 16.37 -24.52
N ALA A 62 -0.49 16.77 -25.60
CA ALA A 62 -1.86 17.31 -25.53
C ALA A 62 -2.91 16.32 -25.02
N LYS A 63 -2.67 15.00 -25.10
CA LYS A 63 -3.63 13.98 -24.61
C LYS A 63 -3.59 13.79 -23.08
N TYR A 64 -2.45 14.04 -22.43
CA TYR A 64 -2.30 13.89 -20.97
C TYR A 64 -2.75 15.13 -20.19
N ASN A 65 -2.69 16.31 -20.81
CA ASN A 65 -3.26 17.52 -20.22
C ASN A 65 -4.80 17.47 -20.10
N LYS A 66 -5.48 16.58 -20.84
CA LYS A 66 -6.94 16.44 -20.75
C LYS A 66 -7.38 15.72 -19.47
N ILE A 67 -6.59 14.81 -18.91
CA ILE A 67 -6.93 14.07 -17.67
C ILE A 67 -6.68 14.94 -16.44
N VAL A 68 -5.58 15.72 -16.44
CA VAL A 68 -5.31 16.71 -15.38
C VAL A 68 -6.26 17.91 -15.48
N GLN A 69 -6.69 18.31 -16.69
CA GLN A 69 -7.77 19.29 -16.83
C GLN A 69 -9.12 18.73 -16.41
N LEU A 70 -9.43 17.44 -16.57
CA LEU A 70 -10.72 16.88 -16.11
C LEU A 70 -10.80 16.79 -14.59
N THR A 71 -9.70 16.50 -13.88
CA THR A 71 -9.66 16.56 -12.41
C THR A 71 -9.64 18.00 -11.88
N GLN A 72 -8.92 18.92 -12.52
CA GLN A 72 -8.98 20.34 -12.14
C GLN A 72 -10.31 21.02 -12.54
N SER A 73 -10.98 20.59 -13.62
CA SER A 73 -12.30 21.11 -14.02
C SER A 73 -13.43 20.58 -13.13
N SER A 74 -13.30 19.35 -12.61
CA SER A 74 -14.22 18.82 -11.59
C SER A 74 -14.11 19.56 -10.25
N LEU A 75 -12.93 20.07 -9.92
CA LEU A 75 -12.69 20.90 -8.73
C LEU A 75 -13.02 22.39 -8.98
N ALA A 76 -12.97 22.87 -10.23
CA ALA A 76 -13.27 24.26 -10.59
C ALA A 76 -14.76 24.53 -10.91
N HIS A 77 -15.56 23.50 -11.21
CA HIS A 77 -17.00 23.66 -11.48
C HIS A 77 -17.91 23.68 -10.23
N ASN A 78 -17.35 23.59 -9.02
CA ASN A 78 -18.08 23.90 -7.78
C ASN A 78 -18.05 25.40 -7.45
N THR A 79 -18.36 26.23 -8.44
CA THR A 79 -18.82 27.59 -8.18
C THR A 79 -20.34 27.55 -8.07
N PRO A 80 -20.95 28.04 -6.98
CA PRO A 80 -22.38 27.97 -6.79
C PRO A 80 -23.08 28.75 -7.92
N ASN A 81 -23.96 28.06 -8.66
CA ASN A 81 -24.81 28.66 -9.68
C ASN A 81 -25.67 29.77 -9.04
N PRO A 82 -25.59 31.05 -9.47
CA PRO A 82 -26.25 32.16 -8.78
C PRO A 82 -27.75 32.30 -9.12
N ARG A 83 -28.43 31.20 -9.43
CA ARG A 83 -29.87 31.16 -9.72
C ARG A 83 -30.60 30.17 -8.82
N ASN A 84 -30.45 30.37 -7.51
CA ASN A 84 -31.55 30.23 -6.58
C ASN A 84 -31.21 31.10 -5.35
N SER A 85 -31.59 32.36 -5.45
CA SER A 85 -31.39 33.36 -4.41
C SER A 85 -32.32 33.08 -3.22
N SER A 86 -31.84 32.26 -2.30
CA SER A 86 -32.19 32.31 -0.87
C SER A 86 -31.06 31.69 -0.04
N ALA A 87 -29.81 32.07 -0.34
CA ALA A 87 -28.70 31.82 0.57
C ALA A 87 -28.78 32.87 1.69
N GLN A 88 -29.29 32.46 2.85
CA GLN A 88 -28.96 33.13 4.09
C GLN A 88 -27.47 32.88 4.41
N PRO A 89 -26.78 33.83 5.04
CA PRO A 89 -25.40 33.61 5.49
C PRO A 89 -25.39 32.41 6.45
N VAL A 90 -24.51 31.45 6.21
CA VAL A 90 -24.27 30.27 7.07
C VAL A 90 -23.50 30.70 8.33
N ASN A 91 -24.11 31.60 9.10
CA ASN A 91 -23.77 31.87 10.49
C ASN A 91 -24.85 31.17 11.33
N GLU A 92 -24.40 30.28 12.20
CA GLU A 92 -25.23 29.49 13.13
C GLU A 92 -26.18 28.49 12.45
N ILE A 93 -25.66 27.31 12.10
CA ILE A 93 -26.46 26.11 12.33
C ILE A 93 -26.61 26.05 13.86
N GLY A 94 -27.70 26.60 14.39
CA GLY A 94 -28.04 26.68 15.82
C GLY A 94 -28.34 25.32 16.46
N ASP A 95 -27.66 24.29 15.97
CA ASP A 95 -27.74 22.94 16.47
C ASP A 95 -26.76 22.79 17.64
N ASN A 96 -27.33 22.86 18.85
CA ASN A 96 -26.61 22.77 20.11
C ASN A 96 -26.42 21.31 20.56
N ARG A 97 -26.72 20.31 19.70
CA ARG A 97 -26.44 18.90 19.98
C ARG A 97 -24.96 18.74 20.31
N SER A 98 -24.66 18.03 21.39
CA SER A 98 -23.30 17.57 21.68
C SER A 98 -22.76 16.70 20.54
N VAL A 99 -21.44 16.53 20.48
CA VAL A 99 -20.80 15.63 19.50
C VAL A 99 -21.33 14.21 19.66
N SER A 100 -21.56 13.74 20.89
CA SER A 100 -22.11 12.41 21.14
C SER A 100 -23.53 12.24 20.60
N GLU A 101 -24.40 13.25 20.74
CA GLU A 101 -25.74 13.25 20.16
C GLU A 101 -25.71 13.28 18.64
N LEU A 102 -24.76 14.04 18.07
CA LEU A 102 -24.53 14.09 16.63
C LEU A 102 -24.11 12.72 16.07
N LEU A 103 -23.15 12.06 16.72
CA LEU A 103 -22.67 10.73 16.34
C LEU A 103 -23.78 9.67 16.46
N ALA A 104 -24.57 9.72 17.54
CA ALA A 104 -25.70 8.82 17.73
C ALA A 104 -26.80 9.02 16.67
N ALA A 105 -27.03 10.26 16.24
CA ALA A 105 -27.97 10.54 15.15
C ALA A 105 -27.50 9.93 13.82
N MET A 106 -26.20 10.07 13.49
CA MET A 106 -25.64 9.45 12.29
C MET A 106 -25.71 7.92 12.35
N GLU A 107 -25.50 7.32 13.52
CA GLU A 107 -25.69 5.87 13.72
C GLU A 107 -27.13 5.43 13.52
N ALA A 108 -28.10 6.22 14.00
CA ALA A 108 -29.52 5.95 13.80
C ALA A 108 -29.90 6.01 12.31
N HIS A 109 -29.30 6.91 11.54
CA HIS A 109 -29.51 7.00 10.08
C HIS A 109 -28.99 5.77 9.34
N VAL A 110 -27.82 5.26 9.73
CA VAL A 110 -27.29 3.98 9.20
C VAL A 110 -28.21 2.81 9.54
N ALA A 111 -28.78 2.79 10.75
CA ALA A 111 -29.76 1.78 11.15
C ALA A 111 -31.09 1.87 10.37
N GLN A 112 -31.34 2.97 9.67
CA GLN A 112 -32.50 3.18 8.79
C GLN A 112 -32.16 2.91 7.31
N ASP A 113 -31.07 2.19 7.04
CA ASP A 113 -30.60 1.83 5.69
C ASP A 113 -30.29 3.04 4.78
N GLN A 114 -29.99 4.22 5.34
CA GLN A 114 -29.52 5.34 4.53
C GLN A 114 -28.20 5.02 3.83
N THR A 115 -28.07 5.48 2.59
CA THR A 115 -26.85 5.23 1.80
C THR A 115 -25.70 6.11 2.28
N TYR A 116 -24.49 5.73 1.87
CA TYR A 116 -23.29 6.52 2.14
C TYR A 116 -23.39 7.94 1.56
N GLU A 117 -23.93 8.10 0.36
CA GLU A 117 -24.12 9.41 -0.28
C GLU A 117 -25.12 10.28 0.49
N GLU A 118 -26.22 9.69 0.96
CA GLU A 118 -27.24 10.39 1.76
C GLU A 118 -26.67 10.88 3.10
N LEU A 119 -25.86 10.05 3.76
CA LEU A 119 -25.18 10.41 5.01
C LEU A 119 -24.12 11.49 4.80
N ARG A 120 -23.37 11.41 3.69
CA ARG A 120 -22.30 12.35 3.35
C ARG A 120 -22.84 13.74 3.01
N ASP A 121 -23.96 13.82 2.30
CA ASP A 121 -24.54 15.08 1.86
C ASP A 121 -25.54 15.66 2.90
N GLY A 122 -25.72 14.98 4.04
CA GLY A 122 -26.62 15.36 5.13
C GLY A 122 -26.07 16.44 6.08
N ASP A 123 -27.00 17.09 6.80
CA ASP A 123 -26.70 18.18 7.74
C ASP A 123 -25.76 17.73 8.87
N GLU A 124 -25.93 16.50 9.38
CA GLU A 124 -25.07 15.96 10.42
C GLU A 124 -23.61 15.87 10.00
N PHE A 125 -23.34 15.48 8.75
CA PHE A 125 -21.97 15.38 8.24
C PHE A 125 -21.31 16.76 8.12
N HIS A 126 -22.02 17.75 7.60
CA HIS A 126 -21.50 19.12 7.49
C HIS A 126 -21.26 19.76 8.86
N LEU A 127 -22.15 19.53 9.82
CA LEU A 127 -21.96 19.98 11.20
C LEU A 127 -20.77 19.28 11.84
N LEU A 128 -20.61 17.97 11.63
CA LEU A 128 -19.46 17.22 12.11
C LEU A 128 -18.15 17.78 11.55
N LEU A 129 -18.12 18.06 10.24
CA LEU A 129 -16.97 18.63 9.56
C LEU A 129 -16.55 19.98 10.15
N SER A 130 -17.50 20.90 10.36
CA SER A 130 -17.22 22.21 10.96
C SER A 130 -16.66 22.11 12.39
N ARG A 131 -17.11 21.13 13.18
CA ARG A 131 -16.64 20.90 14.55
C ARG A 131 -15.26 20.25 14.57
N LEU A 132 -15.00 19.34 13.63
CA LEU A 132 -13.69 18.71 13.46
C LEU A 132 -12.58 19.69 13.06
N GLU A 133 -12.93 20.77 12.36
CA GLU A 133 -12.00 21.86 12.00
C GLU A 133 -11.69 22.78 13.18
N SER A 134 -12.61 22.92 14.14
CA SER A 134 -12.55 23.93 15.20
C SER A 134 -12.24 23.38 16.60
N ASP A 135 -12.49 22.08 16.85
CA ASP A 135 -12.37 21.48 18.18
C ASP A 135 -11.55 20.16 18.19
N PRO A 136 -10.37 20.16 18.82
CA PRO A 136 -9.57 18.95 19.03
C PRO A 136 -10.29 17.84 19.82
N ALA A 137 -11.19 18.18 20.75
CA ALA A 137 -11.90 17.17 21.54
C ALA A 137 -12.93 16.42 20.68
N THR A 138 -13.63 17.12 19.80
CA THR A 138 -14.47 16.51 18.74
C THR A 138 -13.65 15.54 17.91
N ARG A 139 -12.45 15.93 17.47
CA ARG A 139 -11.57 15.06 16.66
C ARG A 139 -11.25 13.74 17.37
N ILE A 140 -10.97 13.77 18.67
CA ILE A 140 -10.74 12.55 19.47
C ILE A 140 -12.01 11.69 19.50
N GLN A 141 -13.17 12.26 19.81
CA GLN A 141 -14.43 11.51 19.90
C GLN A 141 -14.82 10.86 18.57
N VAL A 142 -14.69 11.59 17.46
CA VAL A 142 -14.97 11.05 16.11
C VAL A 142 -13.95 9.98 15.75
N SER A 143 -12.68 10.16 16.11
CA SER A 143 -11.66 9.14 15.92
C SER A 143 -11.99 7.87 16.71
N GLU A 144 -12.37 7.98 17.99
CA GLU A 144 -12.81 6.83 18.78
C GLU A 144 -14.03 6.13 18.18
N GLN A 145 -15.01 6.89 17.70
CA GLN A 145 -16.22 6.33 17.09
C GLN A 145 -15.93 5.71 15.72
N LEU A 146 -15.05 6.31 14.91
CA LEU A 146 -14.50 5.71 13.70
C LEU A 146 -13.93 4.34 14.02
N MET A 147 -13.08 4.26 15.05
CA MET A 147 -12.43 3.02 15.42
C MET A 147 -13.41 1.94 15.93
N ARG A 148 -14.47 2.34 16.65
CA ARG A 148 -15.54 1.42 17.09
C ARG A 148 -16.41 0.92 15.96
N SER A 149 -16.52 1.70 14.89
CA SER A 149 -17.42 1.44 13.76
C SER A 149 -16.72 0.88 12.51
N ILE A 150 -15.43 0.54 12.59
CA ILE A 150 -14.67 0.03 11.42
C ILE A 150 -15.38 -1.19 10.81
N GLY A 151 -15.52 -1.17 9.49
CA GLY A 151 -16.23 -2.19 8.72
C GLY A 151 -17.72 -1.90 8.51
N THR A 152 -18.23 -0.78 9.03
CA THR A 152 -19.59 -0.29 8.81
C THR A 152 -19.59 0.97 7.93
N PRO A 153 -20.74 1.37 7.34
CA PRO A 153 -20.86 2.64 6.63
C PRO A 153 -20.43 3.87 7.46
N LEU A 154 -20.63 3.83 8.78
CA LEU A 154 -20.20 4.91 9.68
C LEU A 154 -18.69 5.12 9.65
N SER A 155 -17.89 4.06 9.58
CA SER A 155 -16.43 4.21 9.52
C SER A 155 -15.96 4.92 8.25
N GLN A 156 -16.63 4.70 7.12
CA GLN A 156 -16.31 5.42 5.88
C GLN A 156 -16.65 6.90 6.02
N ILE A 157 -17.81 7.21 6.60
CA ILE A 157 -18.27 8.57 6.83
C ILE A 157 -17.36 9.32 7.81
N PHE A 158 -17.03 8.73 8.95
CA PHE A 158 -16.15 9.37 9.94
C PHE A 158 -14.71 9.50 9.43
N GLY A 159 -14.19 8.49 8.73
CA GLY A 159 -12.86 8.56 8.10
C GLY A 159 -12.79 9.67 7.06
N GLN A 160 -13.84 9.83 6.26
CA GLN A 160 -13.93 10.92 5.30
C GLN A 160 -14.05 12.29 5.97
N ALA A 161 -14.89 12.43 6.99
CA ALA A 161 -15.04 13.68 7.73
C ALA A 161 -13.70 14.14 8.34
N LEU A 162 -12.97 13.21 8.96
CA LEU A 162 -11.63 13.46 9.49
C LEU A 162 -10.65 13.85 8.38
N ALA A 163 -10.63 13.13 7.25
CA ALA A 163 -9.75 13.45 6.13
C ALA A 163 -10.01 14.86 5.57
N MET A 164 -11.28 15.23 5.43
CA MET A 164 -11.70 16.55 4.93
C MET A 164 -11.38 17.68 5.92
N SER A 165 -11.45 17.43 7.23
CA SER A 165 -11.09 18.40 8.26
C SER A 165 -9.57 18.55 8.47
N GLY A 166 -8.74 17.99 7.58
CA GLY A 166 -7.28 17.95 7.74
C GLY A 166 -6.80 16.98 8.85
N GLY A 167 -7.64 16.05 9.27
CA GLY A 167 -7.33 14.91 10.12
C GLY A 167 -6.90 13.71 9.29
N ALA A 168 -5.67 13.73 8.80
CA ALA A 168 -5.08 12.53 8.23
C ALA A 168 -5.02 11.44 9.32
N ILE A 169 -5.29 10.18 8.95
CA ILE A 169 -5.23 8.99 9.84
C ILE A 169 -3.86 8.88 10.59
N ALA A 170 -2.84 9.63 10.15
CA ALA A 170 -1.54 9.77 10.78
C ALA A 170 -1.44 10.81 11.93
N THR A 171 -2.54 11.39 12.45
CA THR A 171 -2.42 12.32 13.59
C THR A 171 -2.03 11.59 14.89
N PRO A 172 -1.35 12.27 15.84
CA PRO A 172 -1.00 11.68 17.14
C PRO A 172 -2.20 11.13 17.92
N GLU A 173 -3.37 11.76 17.79
CA GLU A 173 -4.60 11.36 18.47
C GLU A 173 -5.12 10.03 17.93
N ILE A 174 -5.19 9.87 16.60
CA ILE A 174 -5.63 8.62 15.96
C ILE A 174 -4.67 7.47 16.31
N LYS A 175 -3.37 7.75 16.31
CA LYS A 175 -2.34 6.78 16.73
C LYS A 175 -2.47 6.39 18.20
N ALA A 176 -2.76 7.32 19.10
CA ALA A 176 -2.96 7.02 20.52
C ALA A 176 -4.16 6.08 20.74
N VAL A 177 -5.28 6.36 20.07
CA VAL A 177 -6.48 5.50 20.12
C VAL A 177 -6.21 4.15 19.47
N ALA A 178 -5.54 4.12 18.32
CA ALA A 178 -5.13 2.89 17.65
C ALA A 178 -4.25 2.02 18.57
N ALA A 179 -3.26 2.62 19.25
CA ALA A 179 -2.40 1.91 20.19
C ALA A 179 -3.18 1.32 21.37
N GLN A 180 -4.19 2.03 21.90
CA GLN A 180 -5.06 1.52 22.95
C GLN A 180 -5.89 0.33 22.46
N LEU A 181 -6.52 0.45 21.29
CA LEU A 181 -7.35 -0.62 20.73
C LEU A 181 -6.54 -1.85 20.31
N LEU A 182 -5.32 -1.67 19.81
CA LEU A 182 -4.41 -2.78 19.53
C LEU A 182 -4.00 -3.54 20.80
N ARG A 183 -4.02 -2.87 21.95
CA ARG A 183 -3.69 -3.46 23.26
C ARG A 183 -4.89 -4.14 23.91
N ASP A 184 -6.02 -3.44 24.01
CA ASP A 184 -7.15 -3.82 24.88
C ASP A 184 -8.42 -4.17 24.09
N GLY A 185 -8.42 -3.98 22.77
CA GLY A 185 -9.57 -4.23 21.91
C GLY A 185 -9.81 -5.70 21.61
N SER A 186 -11.05 -6.02 21.21
CA SER A 186 -11.40 -7.33 20.64
C SER A 186 -10.61 -7.64 19.38
N VAL A 187 -10.51 -8.93 19.01
CA VAL A 187 -9.82 -9.36 17.77
C VAL A 187 -10.31 -8.59 16.55
N GLU A 188 -11.63 -8.41 16.39
CA GLU A 188 -12.17 -7.66 15.24
C GLU A 188 -11.77 -6.18 15.29
N GLN A 189 -11.82 -5.53 16.45
CA GLN A 189 -11.35 -4.15 16.58
C GLN A 189 -9.87 -4.01 16.23
N ARG A 190 -9.04 -4.97 16.66
CA ARG A 190 -7.61 -4.98 16.34
C ARG A 190 -7.33 -5.19 14.86
N LEU A 191 -8.03 -6.13 14.22
CA LEU A 191 -7.94 -6.37 12.77
C LEU A 191 -8.29 -5.12 11.97
N ASN A 192 -9.40 -4.51 12.35
CA ASN A 192 -9.90 -3.28 11.78
C ASN A 192 -8.89 -2.13 11.91
N VAL A 193 -8.27 -1.97 13.10
CA VAL A 193 -7.21 -0.99 13.30
C VAL A 193 -6.04 -1.24 12.36
N LEU A 194 -5.54 -2.48 12.29
CA LEU A 194 -4.41 -2.83 11.43
C LEU A 194 -4.72 -2.59 9.96
N GLN A 195 -5.92 -2.95 9.50
CA GLN A 195 -6.35 -2.70 8.12
C GLN A 195 -6.38 -1.20 7.80
N MET A 196 -6.89 -0.37 8.72
CA MET A 196 -6.88 1.08 8.56
C MET A 196 -5.45 1.63 8.52
N LEU A 197 -4.59 1.19 9.45
CA LEU A 197 -3.19 1.64 9.51
C LEU A 197 -2.37 1.17 8.31
N GLY A 198 -2.70 0.03 7.69
CA GLY A 198 -2.06 -0.44 6.46
C GLY A 198 -2.35 0.43 5.23
N GLN A 199 -3.38 1.27 5.27
CA GLN A 199 -3.76 2.16 4.17
C GLN A 199 -3.06 3.53 4.22
N VAL A 200 -2.39 3.85 5.32
CA VAL A 200 -1.70 5.14 5.44
C VAL A 200 -0.26 5.07 4.95
N ASN A 201 0.28 6.24 4.60
CA ASN A 201 1.70 6.36 4.32
C ASN A 201 2.52 5.93 5.54
N TYR A 202 3.73 5.43 5.26
CA TYR A 202 4.68 4.93 6.25
C TYR A 202 4.81 5.83 7.49
N ASP A 203 4.81 5.19 8.65
CA ASP A 203 5.02 5.81 9.93
C ASP A 203 5.69 4.83 10.90
N ALA A 204 6.82 5.23 11.49
CA ALA A 204 7.59 4.36 12.38
C ALA A 204 6.78 3.89 13.61
N GLN A 205 5.88 4.72 14.13
CA GLN A 205 5.05 4.35 15.27
C GLN A 205 4.03 3.26 14.89
N ILE A 206 3.49 3.31 13.66
CA ILE A 206 2.60 2.28 13.13
C ILE A 206 3.34 0.94 13.01
N HIS A 207 4.58 0.97 12.52
CA HIS A 207 5.41 -0.24 12.48
C HIS A 207 5.64 -0.81 13.87
N THR A 208 5.98 0.03 14.87
CA THR A 208 6.12 -0.44 16.25
C THR A 208 4.84 -1.11 16.77
N MET A 209 3.67 -0.52 16.51
CA MET A 209 2.39 -1.11 16.91
C MET A 209 2.15 -2.47 16.27
N ALA A 210 2.44 -2.60 14.97
CA ALA A 210 2.27 -3.85 14.24
C ALA A 210 3.24 -4.94 14.73
N LEU A 211 4.49 -4.59 14.99
CA LEU A 211 5.48 -5.50 15.57
C LEU A 211 5.07 -5.95 16.98
N ASP A 212 4.49 -5.06 17.79
CA ASP A 212 3.95 -5.42 19.11
C ASP A 212 2.79 -6.40 19.01
N VAL A 213 1.91 -6.26 18.01
CA VAL A 213 0.86 -7.26 17.73
C VAL A 213 1.48 -8.60 17.34
N LEU A 214 2.50 -8.59 16.47
CA LEU A 214 3.15 -9.81 16.02
C LEU A 214 3.82 -10.60 17.15
N ARG A 215 4.41 -9.88 18.11
CA ARG A 215 5.13 -10.49 19.24
C ARG A 215 4.22 -11.09 20.30
N LYS A 216 3.02 -10.54 20.49
CA LYS A 216 2.15 -10.91 21.61
C LYS A 216 1.17 -12.02 21.29
N ASP A 217 0.47 -11.91 20.15
CA ASP A 217 -0.80 -12.61 19.97
C ASP A 217 -0.91 -13.39 18.67
N SER A 218 -0.04 -13.11 17.70
CA SER A 218 -0.33 -13.49 16.32
C SER A 218 0.11 -14.91 15.94
N LEU A 219 0.95 -15.57 16.75
CA LEU A 219 1.23 -17.01 16.56
C LEU A 219 -0.04 -17.86 16.77
N GLU A 220 -1.00 -17.38 17.55
CA GLU A 220 -2.27 -18.07 17.82
C GLU A 220 -3.44 -17.53 16.97
N ASN A 221 -3.25 -16.42 16.25
CA ASN A 221 -4.29 -15.79 15.44
C ASN A 221 -3.79 -15.40 14.04
N PRO A 222 -4.02 -16.27 13.04
CA PRO A 222 -3.59 -16.05 11.66
C PRO A 222 -4.08 -14.74 11.04
N ARG A 223 -5.33 -14.35 11.30
CA ARG A 223 -5.91 -13.10 10.77
C ARG A 223 -5.15 -11.89 11.29
N LEU A 224 -4.83 -11.86 12.58
CA LEU A 224 -4.06 -10.76 13.18
C LEU A 224 -2.62 -10.73 12.66
N ALA A 225 -2.01 -11.90 12.44
CA ALA A 225 -0.67 -12.00 11.87
C ALA A 225 -0.61 -11.37 10.48
N VAL A 226 -1.52 -11.78 9.59
CA VAL A 226 -1.62 -11.26 8.22
C VAL A 226 -1.88 -9.76 8.22
N ALA A 227 -2.85 -9.30 9.02
CA ALA A 227 -3.18 -7.88 9.10
C ALA A 227 -1.98 -7.05 9.60
N ALA A 228 -1.27 -7.50 10.63
CA ALA A 228 -0.09 -6.80 11.14
C ALA A 228 1.08 -6.81 10.14
N MET A 229 1.31 -7.92 9.43
CA MET A 229 2.34 -7.96 8.38
C MET A 229 2.02 -7.01 7.22
N SER A 230 0.74 -6.84 6.87
CA SER A 230 0.32 -5.93 5.79
C SER A 230 0.60 -4.45 6.08
N THR A 231 0.84 -4.08 7.35
CA THR A 231 1.21 -2.72 7.73
C THR A 231 2.73 -2.48 7.76
N LEU A 232 3.56 -3.51 7.57
CA LEU A 232 5.02 -3.44 7.63
C LEU A 232 5.63 -3.18 6.24
N ASN A 233 5.12 -2.20 5.51
CA ASN A 233 5.61 -1.89 4.18
C ASN A 233 7.00 -1.22 4.26
N ARG A 234 7.98 -1.72 3.51
CA ARG A 234 9.31 -1.08 3.48
C ARG A 234 9.32 0.18 2.62
N GLN A 235 9.99 1.22 3.09
CA GLN A 235 10.33 2.42 2.30
C GLN A 235 11.84 2.70 2.32
N ASP A 236 12.31 3.57 1.41
CA ASP A 236 13.73 3.85 1.11
C ASP A 236 14.55 4.38 2.30
N LEU A 237 13.91 4.83 3.39
CA LEU A 237 14.55 5.41 4.57
C LEU A 237 14.60 4.47 5.80
N ALA A 238 14.27 3.19 5.63
CA ALA A 238 14.28 2.23 6.75
C ALA A 238 15.66 2.13 7.41
N THR A 239 15.70 2.26 8.73
CA THR A 239 16.97 2.18 9.49
C THR A 239 17.44 0.72 9.64
N GLN A 240 18.72 0.52 9.94
CA GLN A 240 19.23 -0.83 10.23
C GLN A 240 18.54 -1.46 11.45
N VAL A 241 18.19 -0.67 12.46
CA VAL A 241 17.48 -1.15 13.66
C VAL A 241 16.09 -1.65 13.27
N GLU A 242 15.35 -0.84 12.51
CA GLU A 242 14.01 -1.21 12.04
C GLU A 242 14.04 -2.45 11.16
N TYR A 243 15.04 -2.57 10.28
CA TYR A 243 15.26 -3.78 9.49
C TYR A 243 15.38 -5.03 10.36
N GLN A 244 16.23 -4.98 11.39
CA GLN A 244 16.44 -6.11 12.29
C GLN A 244 15.16 -6.45 13.08
N GLU A 245 14.43 -5.43 13.54
CA GLU A 245 13.19 -5.63 14.28
C GLU A 245 12.09 -6.26 13.43
N VAL A 246 11.91 -5.80 12.18
CA VAL A 246 10.92 -6.36 11.27
C VAL A 246 11.28 -7.80 10.90
N VAL A 247 12.51 -8.04 10.45
CA VAL A 247 12.94 -9.38 10.05
C VAL A 247 12.82 -10.37 11.21
N SER A 248 13.32 -10.03 12.40
CA SER A 248 13.26 -10.92 13.56
C SER A 248 11.83 -11.20 14.05
N SER A 249 10.92 -10.22 13.93
CA SER A 249 9.51 -10.40 14.35
C SER A 249 8.69 -11.18 13.32
N VAL A 250 9.06 -11.15 12.04
CA VAL A 250 8.33 -11.81 10.95
C VAL A 250 8.86 -13.22 10.65
N LEU A 251 10.15 -13.46 10.85
CA LEU A 251 10.80 -14.74 10.55
C LEU A 251 10.09 -15.97 11.16
N PRO A 252 9.55 -15.95 12.40
CA PRO A 252 8.84 -17.11 12.94
C PRO A 252 7.62 -17.56 12.13
N PHE A 253 7.00 -16.66 11.36
CA PHE A 253 5.76 -16.92 10.61
C PHE A 253 5.97 -17.69 9.31
N ILE A 254 7.22 -17.85 8.83
CA ILE A 254 7.53 -18.64 7.63
C ILE A 254 7.20 -20.14 7.82
N HIS A 255 7.08 -20.59 9.07
CA HIS A 255 6.73 -21.98 9.41
C HIS A 255 5.31 -22.13 9.97
N SER A 256 4.47 -21.11 9.79
CA SER A 256 3.06 -21.17 10.19
C SER A 256 2.35 -22.34 9.53
N PRO A 257 1.43 -23.05 10.22
CA PRO A 257 0.58 -24.05 9.58
C PRO A 257 -0.35 -23.44 8.51
N ASP A 258 -0.68 -22.16 8.64
CA ASP A 258 -1.54 -21.43 7.70
C ASP A 258 -0.72 -20.89 6.51
N PRO A 259 -1.03 -21.31 5.26
CA PRO A 259 -0.31 -20.85 4.06
C PRO A 259 -0.42 -19.34 3.83
N GLN A 260 -1.55 -18.71 4.19
CA GLN A 260 -1.72 -17.26 4.03
C GLN A 260 -0.78 -16.47 4.94
N VAL A 261 -0.53 -17.00 6.14
CA VAL A 261 0.45 -16.43 7.08
C VAL A 261 1.87 -16.61 6.56
N ARG A 262 2.23 -17.80 6.03
CA ARG A 262 3.55 -18.04 5.43
C ARG A 262 3.80 -17.12 4.24
N GLN A 263 2.82 -16.99 3.35
CA GLN A 263 2.86 -16.09 2.21
C GLN A 263 3.08 -14.63 2.64
N SER A 264 2.27 -14.14 3.60
CA SER A 264 2.38 -12.76 4.10
C SER A 264 3.75 -12.49 4.75
N SER A 265 4.26 -13.46 5.51
CA SER A 265 5.60 -13.39 6.11
C SER A 265 6.68 -13.30 5.05
N LEU A 266 6.61 -14.17 4.04
CA LEU A 266 7.55 -14.19 2.94
C LEU A 266 7.48 -12.91 2.10
N GLN A 267 6.29 -12.30 1.93
CA GLN A 267 6.15 -11.01 1.24
C GLN A 267 6.89 -9.90 1.97
N VAL A 268 6.70 -9.80 3.30
CA VAL A 268 7.42 -8.82 4.11
C VAL A 268 8.92 -9.11 4.06
N LEU A 269 9.37 -10.35 4.25
CA LEU A 269 10.80 -10.68 4.14
C LEU A 269 11.37 -10.37 2.76
N SER A 270 10.61 -10.56 1.68
CA SER A 270 11.05 -10.22 0.32
C SER A 270 11.26 -8.71 0.15
N GLN A 271 10.38 -7.90 0.72
CA GLN A 271 10.53 -6.45 0.70
C GLN A 271 11.72 -6.00 1.56
N TRP A 272 11.87 -6.57 2.75
CA TRP A 272 12.85 -6.11 3.73
C TRP A 272 14.25 -6.69 3.55
N ALA A 273 14.32 -7.99 3.29
CA ALA A 273 15.52 -8.81 3.25
C ALA A 273 15.74 -9.48 1.89
N GLY A 274 14.96 -9.16 0.85
CA GLY A 274 15.05 -9.80 -0.47
C GLY A 274 16.40 -9.66 -1.17
N ARG A 275 17.29 -8.76 -0.69
CA ARG A 275 18.66 -8.61 -1.17
C ARG A 275 19.72 -8.99 -0.12
N ASP A 276 19.30 -9.38 1.09
CA ASP A 276 20.20 -9.78 2.16
C ASP A 276 20.66 -11.23 1.93
N GLN A 277 21.97 -11.41 1.81
CA GLN A 277 22.57 -12.74 1.66
C GLN A 277 22.27 -13.65 2.86
N ALA A 278 22.05 -13.09 4.06
CA ALA A 278 21.67 -13.86 5.24
C ALA A 278 20.26 -14.49 5.10
N ALA A 279 19.37 -13.90 4.30
CA ALA A 279 18.02 -14.40 4.07
C ALA A 279 17.92 -15.39 2.89
N LEU A 280 19.01 -15.61 2.15
CA LEU A 280 19.03 -16.49 0.97
C LEU A 280 18.51 -17.90 1.28
N GLN A 281 18.97 -18.50 2.38
CA GLN A 281 18.53 -19.86 2.74
C GLN A 281 17.04 -19.90 3.09
N THR A 282 16.51 -18.86 3.75
CA THR A 282 15.08 -18.73 4.01
C THR A 282 14.25 -18.72 2.73
N PHE A 283 14.70 -17.98 1.69
CA PHE A 283 14.01 -18.00 0.40
C PHE A 283 14.16 -19.35 -0.32
N ILE A 284 15.33 -19.99 -0.28
CA ILE A 284 15.53 -21.33 -0.85
C ILE A 284 14.62 -22.36 -0.16
N GLU A 285 14.53 -22.34 1.16
CA GLU A 285 13.62 -23.22 1.91
C GLU A 285 12.17 -23.02 1.47
N ALA A 286 11.72 -21.76 1.31
CA ALA A 286 10.37 -21.44 0.88
C ALA A 286 10.05 -21.88 -0.57
N THR A 287 11.04 -22.14 -1.42
CA THR A 287 10.81 -22.76 -2.75
C THR A 287 10.33 -24.22 -2.66
N HIS A 288 10.39 -24.83 -1.48
CA HIS A 288 9.92 -26.20 -1.22
C HIS A 288 8.61 -26.23 -0.41
N ASP A 289 7.94 -25.09 -0.24
CA ASP A 289 6.68 -25.01 0.48
C ASP A 289 5.58 -25.87 -0.17
N ALA A 290 4.65 -26.39 0.63
CA ALA A 290 3.51 -27.14 0.11
C ALA A 290 2.56 -26.28 -0.75
N ASP A 291 2.47 -24.99 -0.43
CA ASP A 291 1.61 -24.02 -1.11
C ASP A 291 2.32 -23.41 -2.35
N PRO A 292 1.75 -23.54 -3.56
CA PRO A 292 2.32 -22.96 -4.78
C PRO A 292 2.52 -21.44 -4.74
N GLU A 293 1.66 -20.68 -4.07
CA GLU A 293 1.81 -19.22 -4.01
C GLU A 293 3.03 -18.82 -3.18
N VAL A 294 3.31 -19.56 -2.10
CA VAL A 294 4.53 -19.38 -1.30
C VAL A 294 5.77 -19.72 -2.14
N ARG A 295 5.77 -20.85 -2.86
CA ARG A 295 6.88 -21.22 -3.77
C ARG A 295 7.12 -20.17 -4.85
N SER A 296 6.07 -19.72 -5.52
CA SER A 296 6.14 -18.72 -6.59
C SER A 296 6.73 -17.40 -6.09
N LEU A 297 6.32 -16.96 -4.90
CA LEU A 297 6.86 -15.76 -4.27
C LEU A 297 8.35 -15.92 -3.93
N ALA A 298 8.74 -17.05 -3.35
CA ALA A 298 10.14 -17.34 -3.04
C ALA A 298 11.02 -17.27 -4.29
N ILE A 299 10.59 -17.92 -5.37
CA ILE A 299 11.29 -17.92 -6.67
C ILE A 299 11.40 -16.51 -7.25
N THR A 300 10.31 -15.73 -7.20
CA THR A 300 10.30 -14.34 -7.67
C THR A 300 11.34 -13.50 -6.91
N THR A 301 11.41 -13.66 -5.59
CA THR A 301 12.37 -12.96 -4.75
C THR A 301 13.80 -13.38 -5.02
N LEU A 302 14.06 -14.68 -5.23
CA LEU A 302 15.39 -15.16 -5.62
C LEU A 302 15.87 -14.55 -6.95
N GLY A 303 14.97 -14.40 -7.94
CA GLY A 303 15.29 -13.76 -9.21
C GLY A 303 15.60 -12.26 -9.07
N GLN A 304 14.79 -11.53 -8.31
CA GLN A 304 14.89 -10.07 -8.19
C GLN A 304 15.87 -9.60 -7.10
N GLY A 305 16.32 -10.52 -6.25
CA GLY A 305 17.13 -10.25 -5.07
C GLY A 305 18.60 -9.96 -5.33
N GLY A 306 19.08 -10.11 -6.58
CA GLY A 306 20.48 -9.90 -6.92
C GLY A 306 21.43 -10.94 -6.30
N PHE A 307 20.92 -12.12 -5.95
CA PHE A 307 21.73 -13.24 -5.47
C PHE A 307 22.64 -13.76 -6.59
N ALA A 308 23.73 -14.44 -6.24
CA ALA A 308 24.59 -15.07 -7.25
C ALA A 308 23.84 -16.25 -7.91
N TYR A 309 23.86 -16.33 -9.24
CA TYR A 309 23.19 -17.42 -9.96
C TYR A 309 23.62 -18.79 -9.47
N SER A 310 24.91 -19.00 -9.18
CA SER A 310 25.45 -20.25 -8.65
C SER A 310 24.77 -20.72 -7.36
N SER A 311 24.24 -19.80 -6.56
CA SER A 311 23.61 -20.10 -5.27
C SER A 311 22.13 -20.47 -5.39
N VAL A 312 21.48 -20.12 -6.52
CA VAL A 312 20.04 -20.37 -6.76
C VAL A 312 19.80 -21.29 -7.97
N ARG A 313 20.84 -21.56 -8.77
CA ARG A 313 20.78 -22.32 -10.03
C ARG A 313 20.04 -23.63 -9.88
N ASP A 314 20.48 -24.48 -8.95
CA ASP A 314 19.93 -25.83 -8.83
C ASP A 314 18.46 -25.80 -8.39
N THR A 315 18.09 -24.85 -7.53
CA THR A 315 16.69 -24.60 -7.14
C THR A 315 15.82 -24.18 -8.33
N LEU A 316 16.29 -23.23 -9.16
CA LEU A 316 15.51 -22.77 -10.31
C LEU A 316 15.40 -23.86 -11.39
N LEU A 317 16.48 -24.59 -11.67
CA LEU A 317 16.46 -25.65 -12.67
C LEU A 317 15.63 -26.86 -12.23
N SER A 318 15.72 -27.27 -10.96
CA SER A 318 14.90 -28.38 -10.43
C SER A 318 13.41 -28.04 -10.48
N THR A 319 13.05 -26.78 -10.18
CA THR A 319 11.67 -26.29 -10.30
C THR A 319 11.15 -26.41 -11.73
N LEU A 320 11.93 -25.98 -12.73
CA LEU A 320 11.54 -26.12 -14.14
C LEU A 320 11.41 -27.58 -14.59
N GLN A 321 12.22 -28.47 -14.03
CA GLN A 321 12.23 -29.88 -14.41
C GLN A 321 11.19 -30.72 -13.66
N ASN A 322 10.49 -30.15 -12.67
CA ASN A 322 9.45 -30.85 -11.94
C ASN A 322 8.17 -30.94 -12.79
N PRO A 323 7.78 -32.13 -13.28
CA PRO A 323 6.64 -32.29 -14.18
C PRO A 323 5.28 -32.07 -13.48
N ASN A 324 5.27 -32.06 -12.14
CA ASN A 324 4.06 -31.86 -11.33
C ASN A 324 4.03 -30.47 -10.67
N GLU A 325 4.91 -29.57 -11.10
CA GLU A 325 4.95 -28.22 -10.54
C GLU A 325 3.73 -27.40 -10.97
N ASP A 326 3.37 -26.44 -10.12
CA ASP A 326 2.27 -25.54 -10.44
C ASP A 326 2.67 -24.60 -11.61
N PRO A 327 1.80 -24.38 -12.61
CA PRO A 327 2.10 -23.50 -13.74
C PRO A 327 2.51 -22.07 -13.33
N SER A 328 1.97 -21.54 -12.23
CA SER A 328 2.35 -20.21 -11.72
C SER A 328 3.79 -20.17 -11.22
N VAL A 329 4.24 -21.24 -10.55
CA VAL A 329 5.62 -21.39 -10.07
C VAL A 329 6.56 -21.54 -11.26
N ILE A 330 6.22 -22.34 -12.27
CA ILE A 330 6.99 -22.46 -13.50
C ILE A 330 7.15 -21.10 -14.20
N ALA A 331 6.07 -20.33 -14.32
CA ALA A 331 6.12 -18.99 -14.91
C ALA A 331 7.02 -18.04 -14.10
N ALA A 332 6.94 -18.08 -12.77
CA ALA A 332 7.83 -17.32 -11.90
C ALA A 332 9.30 -17.72 -12.08
N THR A 333 9.59 -19.02 -12.20
CA THR A 333 10.94 -19.54 -12.43
C THR A 333 11.50 -19.11 -13.77
N GLN A 334 10.69 -19.18 -14.83
CA GLN A 334 11.09 -18.68 -16.15
C GLN A 334 11.40 -17.18 -16.11
N GLN A 335 10.61 -16.39 -15.38
CA GLN A 335 10.88 -14.97 -15.23
C GLN A 335 12.14 -14.70 -14.41
N ALA A 336 12.36 -15.42 -13.30
CA ALA A 336 13.55 -15.30 -12.47
C ALA A 336 14.83 -15.63 -13.25
N LEU A 337 14.81 -16.64 -14.10
CA LEU A 337 15.98 -17.03 -14.92
C LEU A 337 16.41 -15.95 -15.92
N LYS A 338 15.54 -15.02 -16.31
CA LYS A 338 15.90 -13.88 -17.17
C LYS A 338 16.84 -12.89 -16.47
N GLU A 339 16.86 -12.88 -15.15
CA GLU A 339 17.73 -12.01 -14.35
C GLU A 339 19.16 -12.57 -14.24
N PHE A 340 19.42 -13.78 -14.75
CA PHE A 340 20.70 -14.47 -14.60
C PHE A 340 21.40 -14.76 -15.94
N PRO A 341 22.75 -14.76 -15.96
CA PRO A 341 23.52 -15.25 -17.09
C PRO A 341 23.50 -16.79 -17.11
N LEU A 342 22.60 -17.37 -17.91
CA LEU A 342 22.44 -18.82 -18.01
C LEU A 342 23.62 -19.50 -18.72
N ASP A 343 24.08 -20.62 -18.19
CA ASP A 343 24.99 -21.53 -18.89
C ASP A 343 24.27 -22.34 -19.99
N GLU A 344 25.02 -23.00 -20.87
CA GLU A 344 24.48 -23.74 -22.02
C GLU A 344 23.47 -24.82 -21.62
N GLN A 345 23.73 -25.51 -20.50
CA GLN A 345 22.83 -26.53 -19.97
C GLN A 345 21.52 -25.90 -19.47
N ALA A 346 21.61 -24.83 -18.69
CA ALA A 346 20.47 -24.10 -18.17
C ALA A 346 19.62 -23.49 -19.29
N LEU A 347 20.25 -22.96 -20.34
CA LEU A 347 19.55 -22.43 -21.51
C LEU A 347 18.77 -23.53 -22.25
N SER A 348 19.37 -24.72 -22.40
CA SER A 348 18.71 -25.88 -23.01
C SER A 348 17.48 -26.32 -22.21
N ILE A 349 17.59 -26.38 -20.88
CA ILE A 349 16.48 -26.72 -19.99
C ILE A 349 15.38 -25.64 -20.06
N TYR A 350 15.76 -24.36 -20.01
CA TYR A 350 14.83 -23.25 -20.10
C TYR A 350 14.02 -23.29 -21.41
N GLN A 351 14.70 -23.42 -22.57
CA GLN A 351 14.04 -23.49 -23.88
C GLN A 351 13.11 -24.70 -24.02
N ALA A 352 13.51 -25.87 -23.50
CA ALA A 352 12.66 -27.06 -23.50
C ALA A 352 11.36 -26.86 -22.71
N ASN A 353 11.37 -26.01 -21.68
CA ASN A 353 10.22 -25.77 -20.81
C ASN A 353 9.41 -24.51 -21.17
N THR A 354 9.90 -23.63 -22.04
CA THR A 354 9.14 -22.49 -22.56
C THR A 354 8.34 -22.83 -23.82
N ASN A 355 8.85 -23.75 -24.65
CA ASN A 355 8.25 -24.10 -25.94
C ASN A 355 7.04 -25.03 -25.84
N VAL A 356 6.67 -25.47 -24.63
CA VAL A 356 5.51 -26.36 -24.38
C VAL A 356 4.23 -25.56 -24.11
N THR A 357 4.34 -24.24 -23.92
CA THR A 357 3.26 -23.34 -23.48
C THR A 357 2.70 -22.39 -24.54
N GLU A 358 3.15 -22.50 -25.80
CA GLU A 358 2.48 -21.85 -26.97
C GLU A 358 1.56 -22.86 -27.68
#